data_AF-A0A9E0QFR8-F1
#
_entry.id   AF-A0A9E0QFR8-F1
#
_cell.length_a   1.000
_cell.length_b   1.000
_cell.length_c   1.000
_cell.angle_alpha   90.00
_cell.angle_beta   90.00
_cell.angle_gamma   90.00
#
_symmetry.space_group_name_H-M   'P 1'
#
loop_
_entity.id
_entity.type
_entity.pdbx_description
1 polymer ?
#
loop_
_entity_poly.entity_id
_entity_poly.type
_entity_poly.pdbx_seq_one_letter_code
_entity_poly.pdbx_strand_id
1 'polypeptide(L)' 'FEDTAYASGLWLQQIFEAIQSIDNNEFIEKGLTGKKLGEAIDQRRHEVISNLKDSHEPKR' A
#
# COMPACT_ATOMS: atom_id res chain seq x y z
N PHE A 1 27.75 18.39 4.78
CA PHE A 1 26.58 18.44 3.90
C PHE A 1 25.71 17.24 4.24
N GLU A 2 24.93 17.31 5.31
CA GLU A 2 24.03 16.22 5.70
C GLU A 2 22.78 16.83 6.32
N ASP A 3 21.87 17.31 5.47
CA ASP A 3 20.54 17.78 5.92
C ASP A 3 19.46 17.55 4.85
N THR A 4 19.68 16.56 3.97
CA THR A 4 18.60 16.05 3.12
C THR A 4 17.88 14.98 3.92
N ALA A 5 16.71 15.35 4.46
CA ALA A 5 15.75 14.40 5.00
C ALA A 5 15.61 13.23 4.01
N TYR A 6 15.82 12.01 4.49
CA TYR A 6 15.70 10.80 3.67
C TYR A 6 14.21 10.56 3.37
N ALA A 7 13.67 11.33 2.42
CA ALA A 7 12.24 11.37 2.10
C ALA A 7 11.71 9.97 1.73
N SER A 8 12.58 9.12 1.18
CA SER A 8 12.30 7.72 0.88
C SER A 8 12.02 6.88 2.12
N GLY A 9 12.66 7.17 3.26
CA GLY A 9 12.45 6.44 4.52
C GLY A 9 11.06 6.66 5.10
N LEU A 10 10.62 7.93 5.16
CA LEU A 10 9.27 8.27 5.61
C LEU A 10 8.21 7.68 4.67
N TRP A 11 8.45 7.73 3.36
CA TRP A 11 7.55 7.16 2.35
C TRP A 11 7.40 5.64 2.49
N LEU A 12 8.50 4.91 2.69
CA LEU A 12 8.46 3.45 2.93
C LEU A 12 7.70 3.10 4.21
N GLN A 13 7.89 3.89 5.27
CA GLN A 13 7.16 3.70 6.52
C GLN A 13 5.65 3.90 6.33
N GLN A 14 5.24 4.96 5.61
CA GLN A 14 3.83 5.21 5.29
C GLN A 14 3.21 4.08 4.47
N ILE A 15 3.93 3.54 3.48
CA ILE A 15 3.47 2.39 2.70
C ILE A 15 3.28 1.16 3.59
N PHE A 16 4.25 0.89 4.46
CA PHE A 16 4.20 -0.28 5.35
C PHE A 16 3.02 -0.20 6.31
N GLU A 17 2.81 0.95 6.95
CA GLU A 17 1.67 1.20 7.85
C GLU A 17 0.33 1.07 7.09
N ALA A 18 0.24 1.63 5.88
CA ALA A 18 -0.96 1.55 5.05
C ALA A 18 -1.29 0.10 4.62
N ILE A 19 -0.28 -0.71 4.26
CA ILE A 19 -0.48 -2.12 3.91
C ILE A 19 -0.93 -2.94 5.12
N GLN A 20 -0.39 -2.68 6.32
CA GLN A 20 -0.82 -3.37 7.54
C GLN A 20 -2.28 -3.06 7.93
N SER A 21 -2.79 -1.90 7.52
CA SER A 21 -4.19 -1.52 7.79
C SER A 21 -5.22 -2.25 6.93
N ILE A 22 -4.79 -3.03 5.93
CA ILE A 22 -5.68 -3.81 5.06
C ILE A 22 -6.26 -4.96 5.87
N ASP A 23 -7.56 -4.88 6.17
CA ASP A 23 -8.29 -5.93 6.88
C ASP A 23 -8.76 -7.01 5.90
N ASN A 24 -8.23 -8.23 6.04
CA ASN A 24 -8.63 -9.35 5.22
C ASN A 24 -10.13 -9.71 5.35
N ASN A 25 -10.77 -9.35 6.47
CA ASN A 25 -12.19 -9.62 6.67
C ASN A 25 -13.07 -8.88 5.65
N GLU A 26 -12.65 -7.71 5.16
CA GLU A 26 -13.42 -6.96 4.16
C GLU A 26 -13.62 -7.75 2.86
N PHE A 27 -12.69 -8.64 2.55
CA PHE A 27 -12.73 -9.49 1.35
C PHE A 27 -13.49 -10.79 1.61
N ILE A 28 -13.40 -11.33 2.83
CA ILE A 28 -14.16 -12.51 3.26
C ILE A 28 -15.65 -12.18 3.30
N GLU A 29 -16.03 -11.01 3.81
CA GLU A 29 -17.44 -10.53 3.80
C GLU A 29 -17.99 -10.35 2.37
N LYS A 30 -17.12 -10.02 1.41
CA LYS A 30 -17.46 -10.00 -0.03
C LYS A 30 -17.56 -11.40 -0.65
N GLY A 31 -17.40 -12.45 0.15
CA GLY A 31 -17.47 -13.85 -0.29
C GLY A 31 -16.22 -14.35 -1.00
N LEU A 32 -15.10 -13.60 -0.94
CA LEU A 32 -13.85 -14.04 -1.56
C LEU A 32 -13.16 -15.09 -0.70
N THR A 33 -12.71 -16.17 -1.35
CA THR A 33 -12.07 -17.30 -0.68
C THR A 33 -10.92 -17.85 -1.52
N GLY A 34 -10.01 -18.59 -0.87
CA GLY A 34 -8.89 -19.28 -1.52
C GLY A 34 -8.03 -18.35 -2.37
N LYS A 35 -7.78 -18.74 -3.62
CA LYS A 35 -6.93 -17.97 -4.55
C LYS A 35 -7.46 -16.54 -4.79
N LYS A 36 -8.78 -16.39 -4.93
CA LYS A 36 -9.41 -15.09 -5.21
C LYS A 36 -9.25 -14.10 -4.06
N LEU A 37 -9.23 -14.60 -2.82
CA LEU A 37 -8.95 -13.78 -1.64
C LEU A 37 -7.51 -13.24 -1.69
N GLY A 38 -6.54 -14.12 -1.97
CA GLY A 38 -5.14 -13.72 -2.14
C GLY A 38 -4.94 -12.69 -3.25
N GLU A 39 -5.54 -12.93 -4.42
CA GLU A 39 -5.50 -12.01 -5.57
C GLU A 39 -6.08 -10.63 -5.22
N ALA A 40 -7.20 -10.58 -4.48
CA ALA A 40 -7.81 -9.31 -4.09
C ALA A 40 -6.98 -8.52 -3.06
N ILE A 41 -6.37 -9.22 -2.09
CA ILE A 41 -5.48 -8.60 -1.11
C ILE A 41 -4.24 -8.02 -1.82
N ASP A 42 -3.64 -8.78 -2.74
CA ASP A 42 -2.46 -8.31 -3.47
C ASP A 42 -2.80 -7.14 -4.40
N GLN A 43 -3.97 -7.17 -5.06
CA GLN A 43 -4.46 -6.04 -5.85
C GLN A 43 -4.61 -4.78 -4.97
N ARG A 44 -5.21 -4.92 -3.77
CA ARG A 44 -5.38 -3.80 -2.84
C ARG A 44 -4.05 -3.22 -2.37
N ARG A 45 -3.06 -4.08 -2.08
CA ARG A 45 -1.69 -3.65 -1.74
C ARG A 45 -1.06 -2.85 -2.88
N HIS A 46 -1.21 -3.33 -4.11
CA HIS A 46 -0.67 -2.64 -5.28
C HIS A 46 -1.29 -1.24 -5.46
N GLU A 47 -2.60 -1.11 -5.28
CA GLU A 47 -3.30 0.18 -5.32
C GLU A 47 -2.80 1.15 -4.27
N VAL A 48 -2.62 0.69 -3.02
CA VAL A 48 -2.08 1.51 -1.93
C VAL A 48 -0.67 2.02 -2.27
N ILE A 49 0.21 1.14 -2.74
CA ILE A 49 1.57 1.50 -3.14
C ILE A 49 1.55 2.51 -4.29
N SER A 50 0.73 2.28 -5.32
CA SER A 50 0.63 3.17 -6.49
C SER A 50 0.13 4.57 -6.11
N ASN A 51 -0.90 4.66 -5.28
CA ASN A 51 -1.46 5.95 -4.84
C ASN A 51 -0.47 6.75 -4.01
N LEU A 52 0.27 6.08 -3.11
CA LEU A 52 1.31 6.72 -2.30
C LEU A 52 2.54 7.09 -3.13
N LYS A 53 2.84 6.33 -4.18
CA LYS A 53 3.90 6.68 -5.14
C LYS A 53 3.54 7.94 -5.94
N ASP A 54 2.34 7.99 -6.53
CA ASP A 54 1.88 9.16 -7.30
C ASP A 54 1.79 10.43 -6.43
N SER A 55 1.52 10.27 -5.13
CA SER A 55 1.54 11.39 -4.16
C SER A 55 2.95 11.84 -3.77
N HIS A 56 3.93 10.94 -3.80
CA HIS A 56 5.33 11.22 -3.49
C HIS A 56 6.10 11.78 -4.69
N GLU A 57 5.79 11.29 -5.89
CA GLU A 57 6.34 11.72 -7.17
C GLU A 57 5.20 12.22 -8.06
N PRO A 58 4.69 13.45 -7.84
CA PRO A 58 3.65 14.00 -8.71
C PRO A 58 4.20 14.02 -10.14
N LYS A 59 3.49 13.32 -11.05
CA LYS A 59 3.83 13.26 -12.48
C LYS A 59 4.03 14.69 -12.99
N ARG A 60 5.27 15.01 -13.38
CA ARG A 60 5.65 16.26 -14.06
C ARG A 60 5.14 16.30 -15.48
#